data_AF-A0A453IG97-F1
#
_entry.id   AF-A0A453IG97-F1
#
_cell.length_a   1.000
_cell.length_b   1.000
_cell.length_c   1.000
_cell.angle_alpha   90.00
_cell.angle_beta   90.00
_cell.angle_gamma   90.00
#
_symmetry.space_group_name_H-M   'P 1'
#
loop_
_entity.id
_entity.type
_entity.pdbx_description
1 polymer ?
#
loop_
_entity_poly.entity_id
_entity_poly.type
_entity_poly.pdbx_seq_one_letter_code
_entity_poly.pdbx_strand_id
1 'polypeptide(L)'
;VLPVFIKALPLKEDHEESMAVYSCLCNLLLSSHPQILTLVPDVIHVFAQVVVSPDESDEVKTTIGKAVSHLISVYGQQMQPILSALPPAHANALAAFASRR
;
A
#
# COMPACT_ATOMS: atom_id res chain seq x y z
N VAL A 1 -15.02 -9.57 -6.12
CA VAL A 1 -14.84 -8.18 -6.61
C VAL A 1 -13.53 -7.56 -6.13
N LEU A 2 -13.16 -7.70 -4.86
CA LEU A 2 -11.95 -7.11 -4.27
C LEU A 2 -10.63 -7.43 -5.03
N PRO A 3 -10.36 -8.67 -5.50
CA PRO A 3 -9.14 -8.92 -6.28
C PRO A 3 -9.12 -8.20 -7.63
N VAL A 4 -10.29 -8.02 -8.26
CA VAL A 4 -10.42 -7.29 -9.53
C VAL A 4 -10.19 -5.81 -9.31
N PHE A 5 -10.71 -5.27 -8.19
CA PHE A 5 -10.48 -3.89 -7.77
C PHE A 5 -8.99 -3.60 -7.56
N ILE A 6 -8.27 -4.45 -6.81
CA ILE A 6 -6.82 -4.26 -6.58
C ILE A 6 -6.03 -4.35 -7.89
N LYS A 7 -6.40 -5.26 -8.81
CA LYS A 7 -5.76 -5.38 -10.12
C LYS A 7 -5.98 -4.18 -11.04
N ALA A 8 -7.02 -3.37 -10.79
CA ALA A 8 -7.28 -2.16 -11.55
C ALA A 8 -6.47 -0.96 -11.04
N LEU A 9 -5.85 -1.06 -9.86
CA LEU A 9 -4.97 -0.06 -9.28
C LEU A 9 -3.53 -0.22 -9.80
N PRO A 10 -2.70 0.84 -9.75
CA PRO A 10 -3.00 2.22 -9.29
C PRO A 10 -3.91 2.99 -10.26
N LEU A 11 -4.56 4.03 -9.75
CA LEU A 11 -5.35 4.96 -10.56
C LEU A 11 -4.44 5.68 -11.56
N LYS A 12 -4.91 5.83 -12.80
CA LYS A 12 -4.09 6.34 -13.92
C LYS A 12 -4.40 7.75 -14.37
N GLU A 13 -5.64 8.20 -14.18
CA GLU A 13 -6.14 9.47 -14.74
C GLU A 13 -6.95 10.24 -13.69
N ASP A 14 -7.79 9.54 -12.92
CA ASP A 14 -8.64 10.14 -11.90
C ASP A 14 -7.99 10.04 -10.51
N HIS A 15 -7.15 11.03 -10.19
CA HIS A 15 -6.46 11.12 -8.90
C HIS A 15 -7.27 11.89 -7.84
N GLU A 16 -8.42 12.46 -8.18
CA GLU A 16 -9.31 13.10 -7.20
C GLU A 16 -9.85 12.07 -6.21
N GLU A 17 -10.07 10.83 -6.69
CA GLU A 17 -10.54 9.71 -5.87
C GLU A 17 -9.43 8.93 -5.15
N SER A 18 -8.15 9.26 -5.39
CA SER A 18 -7.00 8.54 -4.80
C SER A 18 -7.11 8.45 -3.28
N MET A 19 -7.44 9.56 -2.62
CA MET A 19 -7.53 9.58 -1.16
C MET A 19 -8.61 8.64 -0.64
N ALA A 20 -9.80 8.64 -1.25
CA ALA A 20 -10.90 7.76 -0.85
C ALA A 20 -10.55 6.28 -1.09
N VAL A 21 -10.00 5.97 -2.26
CA VAL A 21 -9.63 4.62 -2.67
C VAL A 21 -8.55 4.02 -1.77
N TYR A 22 -7.42 4.71 -1.60
CA TYR A 22 -6.31 4.19 -0.82
C TYR A 22 -6.60 4.21 0.68
N SER A 23 -7.36 5.19 1.20
CA SER A 23 -7.82 5.17 2.59
C SER A 23 -8.75 3.99 2.87
N CYS A 24 -9.66 3.66 1.93
CA CYS A 24 -10.50 2.48 2.02
C CYS A 24 -9.68 1.19 2.07
N LEU A 25 -8.68 1.06 1.20
CA LEU A 25 -7.80 -0.12 1.17
C LEU A 25 -6.98 -0.25 2.45
N CYS A 26 -6.47 0.87 2.97
CA CYS A 26 -5.78 0.92 4.27
C CYS A 26 -6.72 0.48 5.39
N ASN A 27 -7.94 1.00 5.46
CA ASN A 27 -8.91 0.62 6.48
C ASN A 27 -9.29 -0.88 6.39
N LEU A 28 -9.41 -1.41 5.18
CA LEU A 28 -9.68 -2.83 4.96
C LEU A 28 -8.52 -3.71 5.45
N LEU A 29 -7.26 -3.30 5.20
CA LEU A 29 -6.08 -3.97 5.76
C LEU A 29 -6.09 -3.95 7.29
N LEU A 30 -6.39 -2.80 7.89
CA LEU A 30 -6.48 -2.64 9.36
C LEU A 30 -7.61 -3.49 9.97
N SER A 31 -8.70 -3.70 9.24
CA SER A 31 -9.79 -4.59 9.66
C SER A 31 -9.40 -6.07 9.72
N SER A 32 -8.21 -6.45 9.22
CA SER A 32 -7.70 -7.82 9.18
C SER A 32 -8.66 -8.82 8.51
N HIS A 33 -9.43 -8.35 7.52
CA HIS A 33 -10.42 -9.18 6.84
C HIS A 33 -9.73 -10.33 6.08
N PRO A 34 -10.15 -11.60 6.23
CA PRO A 34 -9.41 -12.75 5.70
C PRO A 34 -9.19 -12.70 4.18
N GLN A 35 -10.12 -12.10 3.42
CA GLN A 35 -9.95 -11.91 1.97
C GLN A 35 -8.89 -10.86 1.59
N ILE A 36 -8.65 -9.82 2.41
CA ILE A 36 -7.61 -8.83 2.11
C ILE A 36 -6.23 -9.39 2.47
N LEU A 37 -6.15 -10.22 3.52
CA LEU A 37 -4.90 -10.84 3.97
C LEU A 37 -4.25 -11.70 2.89
N THR A 38 -5.05 -12.43 2.10
CA THR A 38 -4.55 -13.21 0.96
C THR A 38 -4.06 -12.33 -0.20
N LEU A 39 -4.43 -11.05 -0.22
CA LEU A 39 -4.10 -10.09 -1.27
C LEU A 39 -3.08 -9.06 -0.80
N VAL A 40 -2.54 -9.17 0.42
CA VAL A 40 -1.52 -8.27 0.96
C VAL A 40 -0.34 -8.08 0.00
N PRO A 41 0.21 -9.13 -0.65
CA PRO A 41 1.28 -8.93 -1.62
C PRO A 41 0.88 -7.99 -2.77
N ASP A 42 -0.27 -8.21 -3.39
CA ASP A 42 -0.77 -7.35 -4.48
C ASP A 42 -0.99 -5.92 -4.00
N VAL A 43 -1.56 -5.73 -2.81
CA VAL A 43 -1.79 -4.40 -2.22
C VAL A 43 -0.47 -3.68 -1.95
N ILE A 44 0.53 -4.38 -1.41
CA ILE A 44 1.86 -3.81 -1.17
C ILE A 44 2.54 -3.42 -2.49
N HIS A 45 2.39 -4.22 -3.55
CA HIS A 45 2.87 -3.85 -4.88
C HIS A 45 2.22 -2.56 -5.41
N VAL A 46 0.89 -2.44 -5.29
CA VAL A 46 0.17 -1.21 -5.67
C VAL A 46 0.66 -0.03 -4.85
N PHE A 47 0.72 -0.16 -3.53
CA PHE A 47 1.21 0.89 -2.63
C PHE A 47 2.63 1.34 -2.99
N ALA A 48 3.50 0.39 -3.32
CA ALA A 48 4.87 0.70 -3.72
C ALA A 48 4.93 1.53 -5.01
N GLN A 49 4.01 1.31 -5.96
CA GLN A 49 3.89 2.11 -7.19
C GLN A 49 3.33 3.51 -6.90
N VAL A 50 2.35 3.63 -6.00
CA VAL A 50 1.72 4.90 -5.62
C VAL A 50 2.69 5.82 -4.89
N VAL A 51 3.50 5.27 -3.98
CA VAL A 51 4.46 6.09 -3.21
C VAL A 51 5.59 6.67 -4.06
N VAL A 52 5.96 6.01 -5.16
CA VAL A 52 6.95 6.53 -6.11
C VAL A 52 6.34 7.39 -7.21
N SER A 53 5.02 7.35 -7.39
CA SER A 53 4.33 8.13 -8.42
C SER A 53 4.40 9.63 -8.10
N PRO A 54 4.84 10.49 -9.02
CA PRO A 54 4.85 11.94 -8.81
C PRO A 54 3.44 12.54 -8.82
N ASP A 55 2.47 11.88 -9.48
CA ASP A 55 1.10 12.37 -9.64
C ASP A 55 0.26 12.25 -8.36
N GLU A 56 0.73 11.44 -7.41
CA GLU A 56 0.03 11.17 -6.15
C GLU A 56 0.45 12.14 -5.04
N SER A 57 -0.52 12.61 -4.26
CA SER A 57 -0.30 13.59 -3.20
C SER A 57 0.50 13.00 -2.03
N ASP A 58 1.25 13.85 -1.31
CA ASP A 58 2.02 13.41 -0.13
C ASP A 58 1.12 12.86 0.99
N GLU A 59 -0.13 13.32 1.07
CA GLU A 59 -1.12 12.84 2.05
C GLU A 59 -1.52 11.38 1.79
N VAL A 60 -1.76 11.01 0.52
CA VAL A 60 -2.02 9.63 0.11
C VAL A 60 -0.83 8.75 0.45
N LYS A 61 0.38 9.20 0.10
CA LYS A 61 1.62 8.45 0.36
C LYS A 61 1.88 8.26 1.85
N THR A 62 1.58 9.28 2.66
CA THR A 62 1.68 9.22 4.12
C THR A 62 0.66 8.25 4.70
N THR A 63 -0.57 8.24 4.20
CA THR A 63 -1.63 7.30 4.62
C THR A 63 -1.21 5.86 4.33
N ILE A 64 -0.69 5.60 3.13
CA ILE A 64 -0.13 4.31 2.74
C ILE A 64 1.04 3.91 3.64
N GLY A 65 1.97 4.83 3.89
CA GLY A 65 3.12 4.61 4.79
C GLY A 65 2.68 4.14 6.18
N LYS A 66 1.69 4.80 6.77
CA LYS A 66 1.12 4.42 8.08
C LYS A 66 0.53 3.02 8.08
N ALA A 67 -0.25 2.67 7.05
CA ALA A 67 -0.80 1.33 6.90
C ALA A 67 0.29 0.26 6.77
N VAL A 68 1.32 0.51 5.96
CA VAL A 68 2.44 -0.42 5.80
C VAL A 68 3.26 -0.56 7.09
N SER A 69 3.51 0.54 7.79
CA SER A 69 4.18 0.54 9.10
C SER A 69 3.43 -0.34 10.10
N HIS A 70 2.09 -0.22 10.11
CA HIS A 70 1.24 -1.07 10.93
C HIS A 70 1.33 -2.55 10.52
N LEU A 71 1.26 -2.87 9.22
CA LEU A 71 1.39 -4.24 8.74
C LEU A 71 2.73 -4.86 9.10
N ILE A 72 3.84 -4.12 8.96
CA ILE A 72 5.17 -4.57 9.38
C ILE A 72 5.19 -4.83 10.89
N SER A 73 4.55 -3.96 11.69
CA SER A 73 4.47 -4.15 13.14
C SER A 73 3.63 -5.37 13.54
N VAL A 74 2.57 -5.68 12.80
CA VAL A 74 1.65 -6.80 13.11
C VAL A 74 2.19 -8.14 12.59
N TYR A 75 2.66 -8.17 11.34
CA TYR A 75 3.03 -9.39 10.63
C TYR A 75 4.55 -9.64 10.59
N GLY A 76 5.37 -8.66 10.95
CA GLY A 76 6.82 -8.80 11.14
C GLY A 76 7.51 -9.53 9.98
N GLN A 77 8.04 -10.71 10.27
CA GLN A 77 8.79 -11.52 9.31
C GLN A 77 7.98 -11.95 8.07
N GLN A 78 6.65 -12.04 8.14
CA GLN A 78 5.82 -12.40 6.98
C GLN A 78 5.83 -11.31 5.90
N MET A 79 6.12 -10.06 6.27
CA MET A 79 6.25 -8.95 5.33
C MET A 79 7.61 -8.95 4.62
N GLN A 80 8.64 -9.56 5.21
CA GLN A 80 10.00 -9.58 4.67
C GLN A 80 10.08 -10.07 3.21
N PRO A 81 9.54 -11.25 2.83
CA PRO A 81 9.62 -11.73 1.45
C PRO A 81 8.85 -10.84 0.47
N ILE A 82 7.75 -10.22 0.92
CA ILE A 82 6.94 -9.31 0.09
C ILE A 82 7.74 -8.04 -0.20
N LEU A 83 8.33 -7.43 0.83
CA LEU A 83 9.16 -6.23 0.68
C LEU A 83 10.43 -6.49 -0.13
N SER A 84 11.04 -7.67 0.04
CA SER A 84 12.22 -8.08 -0.75
C SER A 84 11.90 -8.41 -2.21
N ALA A 85 10.65 -8.71 -2.55
CA ALA A 85 10.22 -8.90 -3.93
C ALA A 85 10.01 -7.59 -4.70
N LEU A 86 9.94 -6.45 -3.99
CA LEU A 86 9.80 -5.14 -4.61
C LEU A 86 11.13 -4.65 -5.20
N PRO A 87 11.10 -3.83 -6.27
CA PRO A 87 12.29 -3.14 -6.74
C PRO A 87 12.90 -2.26 -5.64
N PRO A 88 14.24 -2.11 -5.56
CA PRO A 88 14.90 -1.39 -4.47
C PRO A 88 14.39 0.05 -4.29
N ALA A 89 14.12 0.75 -5.39
CA ALA A 89 13.56 2.11 -5.35
C ALA A 89 12.18 2.17 -4.68
N HIS A 90 11.33 1.18 -4.94
CA HIS A 90 9.99 1.09 -4.40
C HIS A 90 10.02 0.70 -2.92
N ALA A 91 10.83 -0.31 -2.56
CA ALA A 91 11.04 -0.72 -1.18
C ALA A 91 11.58 0.43 -0.32
N ASN A 92 12.56 1.19 -0.81
CA ASN A 92 13.14 2.33 -0.11
C ASN A 92 12.12 3.46 0.09
N ALA A 93 11.34 3.80 -0.94
CA ALA A 93 10.29 4.81 -0.83
C ALA A 93 9.23 4.39 0.20
N LEU A 94 8.76 3.15 0.12
CA LEU A 94 7.78 2.61 1.06
C LEU A 94 8.31 2.62 2.49
N ALA A 95 9.57 2.22 2.69
CA ALA A 95 10.22 2.26 4.00
C ALA A 95 10.36 3.70 4.54
N ALA A 96 10.68 4.67 3.68
CA ALA A 96 10.77 6.07 4.07
C ALA A 96 9.42 6.59 4.60
N PHE A 97 8.33 6.33 3.88
CA PHE A 97 6.99 6.73 4.32
C PHE A 97 6.51 5.92 5.55
N ALA A 98 6.86 4.64 5.67
CA ALA A 98 6.53 3.82 6.84
C ALA A 98 7.28 4.24 8.12
N SER A 99 8.45 4.88 7.97
CA SER A 99 9.24 5.40 9.09
C SER A 99 8.80 6.79 9.58
N ARG A 100 7.99 7.50 8.78
CA ARG A 100 7.42 8.81 9.10
C ARG A 100 6.30 8.60 10.14
N ARG A 101 6.59 8.92 11.41
CA ARG A 101 5.60 8.91 12.50
C ARG A 101 4.76 10.18 12.52
#